data_AF-A0A0U3KF54-F1
#
_entry.id   AF-A0A0U3KF54-F1
#
_cell.length_a   1.000
_cell.length_b   1.000
_cell.length_c   1.000
_cell.angle_alpha   90.00
_cell.angle_beta   90.00
_cell.angle_gamma   90.00
#
_symmetry.space_group_name_H-M   'P 1'
#
loop_
_entity.id
_entity.type
_entity.pdbx_description
1 polymer ?
#
loop_
_entity_poly.entity_id
_entity_poly.type
_entity_poly.pdbx_seq_one_letter_code
_entity_poly.pdbx_strand_id
1 'polypeptide(L)'
;MGHIVENLVEVSVLYERLGFVVPSPSCPAMPRSEGAAPEPFGAATTHADFPDSFLELATCVKEGDAGRLPADTRLVPLEAPAEVLPLLVERISGTSASLAACLDRFQGLHILMFSSPAIDEAAVRRTAAGVRRGGVNTVRREAPSGADSAIETIRYLEIDADEPHTGTAPGTGSGTVPEGRVGIVADLDPGIQSGSSRSRPCPQPCRARRHPRSRLWWRTP
;
A
#
# COMPACT_ATOMS: atom_id res chain seq x y z
N MET A 1 7.05 3.49 5.23
CA MET A 1 6.26 4.73 5.51
C MET A 1 5.37 5.01 4.32
N GLY A 2 4.26 5.74 4.45
CA GLY A 2 3.39 6.08 3.31
C GLY A 2 3.16 7.59 3.19
N HIS A 3 3.50 8.14 2.03
CA HIS A 3 3.34 9.54 1.65
C HIS A 3 2.19 9.65 0.65
N ILE A 4 1.14 10.36 1.05
CA ILE A 4 -0.01 10.60 0.19
C ILE A 4 0.16 11.92 -0.57
N VAL A 5 -0.14 11.89 -1.88
CA VAL A 5 0.01 13.01 -2.80
C VAL A 5 -1.17 13.10 -3.74
N GLU A 6 -1.41 14.27 -4.32
CA GLU A 6 -2.45 14.44 -5.34
C GLU A 6 -2.02 13.83 -6.68
N ASN A 7 -0.79 14.11 -7.13
CA ASN A 7 -0.31 13.73 -8.45
C ASN A 7 0.92 12.80 -8.38
N LEU A 8 0.72 11.53 -8.75
CA LEU A 8 1.80 10.54 -8.80
C LEU A 8 2.85 10.83 -9.88
N VAL A 9 2.49 11.47 -10.99
CA VAL A 9 3.45 11.84 -12.05
C VAL A 9 4.44 12.85 -11.50
N GLU A 10 3.95 13.93 -10.89
CA GLU A 10 4.78 15.00 -10.36
C GLU A 10 5.68 14.53 -9.22
N VAL A 11 5.14 13.76 -8.27
CA VAL A 11 5.96 13.25 -7.16
C VAL A 11 7.04 12.29 -7.64
N SER A 12 6.76 11.44 -8.64
CA SER A 12 7.75 10.50 -9.17
C SER A 12 8.94 11.25 -9.76
N VAL A 13 8.68 12.28 -10.57
CA VAL A 13 9.73 13.16 -11.13
C VAL A 13 10.53 13.86 -10.02
N LEU A 14 9.87 14.30 -8.94
CA LEU A 14 10.55 14.93 -7.81
C LEU A 14 11.48 13.95 -7.08
N TYR A 15 11.04 12.72 -6.83
CA TYR A 15 11.85 11.70 -6.16
C TYR A 15 13.01 11.21 -7.04
N GLU A 16 12.80 11.09 -8.35
CA GLU A 16 13.87 10.81 -9.31
C GLU A 16 14.95 11.89 -9.29
N ARG A 17 14.57 13.17 -9.22
CA ARG A 17 15.51 14.30 -9.08
C ARG A 17 16.28 14.27 -7.76
N LEU A 18 15.71 13.67 -6.71
CA LEU A 18 16.40 13.43 -5.43
C LEU A 18 17.33 12.20 -5.48
N GLY A 19 17.36 11.47 -6.59
CA GLY A 19 18.24 10.32 -6.80
C GLY A 19 17.60 8.97 -6.49
N PHE A 20 16.29 8.91 -6.24
CA PHE A 20 15.58 7.64 -6.08
C PHE A 20 15.28 7.00 -7.44
N VAL A 21 15.24 5.67 -7.45
CA VAL A 21 14.58 4.93 -8.53
C VAL A 21 13.13 4.74 -8.11
N VAL A 22 12.20 5.26 -8.91
CA VAL A 22 10.76 5.16 -8.65
C VAL A 22 10.15 4.24 -9.72
N PRO A 23 9.68 3.04 -9.38
CA PRO A 23 9.04 2.15 -10.35
C PRO A 23 7.70 2.72 -10.86
N SER A 24 7.24 2.19 -11.99
CA SER A 24 5.87 2.46 -12.49
C SER A 24 4.85 2.13 -11.38
N PRO A 25 3.86 3.00 -11.13
CA PRO A 25 2.86 2.72 -10.11
C PRO A 25 2.02 1.49 -10.43
N SER A 26 1.41 0.95 -9.39
CA SER A 26 0.40 -0.09 -9.48
C SER A 26 -0.93 0.42 -8.92
N CYS A 27 -2.03 -0.02 -9.51
CA CYS A 27 -3.36 0.33 -9.04
C CYS A 27 -4.25 -0.92 -9.02
N PRO A 28 -5.00 -1.20 -7.94
CA PRO A 28 -6.06 -2.19 -7.96
C PRO A 28 -7.07 -1.86 -9.07
N ALA A 29 -7.54 -2.89 -9.75
CA ALA A 29 -8.55 -2.75 -10.79
C ALA A 29 -9.62 -3.84 -10.69
N MET A 30 -10.87 -3.49 -11.00
CA MET A 30 -11.99 -4.43 -10.97
C MET A 30 -13.01 -4.08 -12.07
N PRO A 31 -13.66 -5.08 -12.70
CA PRO A 31 -14.78 -4.82 -13.60
C PRO A 31 -15.96 -4.19 -12.85
N ARG A 32 -16.60 -3.17 -13.43
CA ARG A 32 -17.85 -2.58 -12.86
C ARG A 32 -19.08 -3.45 -13.08
N SER A 33 -19.02 -4.31 -14.08
CA SER A 33 -20.04 -5.29 -14.41
C SER A 33 -19.36 -6.56 -14.92
N GLU A 34 -20.07 -7.68 -14.85
CA GLU A 34 -19.58 -8.95 -15.39
C GLU A 34 -19.17 -8.81 -16.86
N GLY A 35 -17.97 -9.31 -17.21
CA GLY A 35 -17.42 -9.24 -18.57
C GLY A 35 -16.86 -7.88 -19.02
N ALA A 36 -16.97 -6.82 -18.20
CA ALA A 36 -16.34 -5.54 -18.52
C ALA A 36 -14.83 -5.56 -18.32
N ALA A 37 -14.13 -4.62 -18.95
CA ALA A 37 -12.71 -4.41 -18.70
C ALA A 37 -12.51 -3.93 -17.24
N PRO A 38 -11.45 -4.39 -16.54
CA PRO A 38 -11.13 -3.88 -15.21
C PRO A 38 -10.81 -2.39 -15.23
N GLU A 39 -11.45 -1.63 -14.34
CA GLU A 39 -11.17 -0.21 -14.15
C GLU A 39 -10.41 0.02 -12.84
N PRO A 40 -9.48 1.00 -12.80
CA PRO A 40 -8.74 1.32 -11.60
C PRO A 40 -9.67 1.87 -10.51
N PHE A 41 -9.44 1.44 -9.27
CA PHE A 41 -10.19 1.97 -8.12
C PHE A 41 -9.34 1.93 -6.85
N GLY A 42 -9.74 2.75 -5.88
CA GLY A 42 -9.12 2.81 -4.58
C GLY A 42 -7.93 3.75 -4.53
N ALA A 43 -6.71 3.19 -4.45
CA ALA A 43 -5.47 3.98 -4.44
C ALA A 43 -4.41 3.37 -5.36
N ALA A 44 -3.75 4.22 -6.13
CA ALA A 44 -2.57 3.85 -6.90
C ALA A 44 -1.33 4.14 -6.05
N THR A 45 -0.36 3.22 -6.07
CA THR A 45 0.86 3.35 -5.28
C THR A 45 2.11 2.98 -6.05
N THR A 46 3.21 3.65 -5.73
CA THR A 46 4.59 3.25 -6.07
C THR A 46 5.46 3.36 -4.82
N HIS A 47 6.76 3.11 -4.92
CA HIS A 47 7.66 3.19 -3.79
C HIS A 47 9.04 3.74 -4.17
N ALA A 48 9.69 4.34 -3.18
CA ALA A 48 11.09 4.69 -3.19
C ALA A 48 11.82 3.85 -2.14
N ASP A 49 12.80 3.06 -2.57
CA ASP A 49 13.46 2.06 -1.73
C ASP A 49 14.66 2.65 -0.97
N PHE A 50 14.82 2.24 0.28
CA PHE A 50 16.01 2.37 1.12
C PHE A 50 16.58 0.97 1.39
N PRO A 51 17.81 0.83 1.93
CA PRO A 51 18.41 -0.50 2.17
C PRO A 51 17.52 -1.44 2.99
N ASP A 52 16.91 -0.94 4.07
CA ASP A 52 16.13 -1.74 5.02
C ASP A 52 14.69 -1.23 5.20
N SER A 53 14.23 -0.34 4.32
CA SER A 53 12.89 0.24 4.40
C SER A 53 12.46 0.81 3.05
N PHE A 54 11.22 1.30 2.97
CA PHE A 54 10.74 1.99 1.79
C PHE A 54 9.77 3.11 2.19
N LEU A 55 9.65 4.07 1.28
CA LEU A 55 8.57 5.05 1.28
C LEU A 55 7.58 4.69 0.18
N GLU A 56 6.36 4.34 0.54
CA GLU A 56 5.24 4.23 -0.39
C GLU A 56 4.76 5.63 -0.76
N LEU A 57 4.58 5.89 -2.05
CA LEU A 57 3.95 7.08 -2.60
C LEU A 57 2.56 6.67 -3.08
N ALA A 58 1.51 7.34 -2.63
CA ALA A 58 0.13 6.95 -2.90
C ALA A 58 -0.72 8.14 -3.36
N THR A 59 -1.65 7.89 -4.28
CA THR A 59 -2.75 8.82 -4.61
C THR A 59 -4.07 8.06 -4.66
N CYS A 60 -5.17 8.75 -4.33
CA CYS A 60 -6.52 8.21 -4.44
C CYS A 60 -6.96 8.21 -5.90
N VAL A 61 -7.56 7.10 -6.34
CA VAL A 61 -8.22 7.00 -7.65
C VAL A 61 -9.71 7.29 -7.46
N LYS A 62 -10.14 8.46 -7.93
CA LYS A 62 -11.56 8.82 -7.96
C LYS A 62 -12.21 8.26 -9.22
N GLU A 63 -13.53 8.14 -9.17
CA GLU A 63 -14.31 7.76 -10.34
C GLU A 63 -14.06 8.75 -11.49
N GLY A 64 -13.72 8.25 -12.68
CA GLY A 64 -13.37 9.07 -13.85
C GLY A 64 -11.92 9.57 -13.89
N ASP A 65 -11.12 9.35 -12.84
CA ASP A 65 -9.73 9.81 -12.76
C ASP A 65 -8.70 8.82 -13.35
N ALA A 66 -9.15 7.80 -14.10
CA ALA A 66 -8.24 6.85 -14.76
C ALA A 66 -7.21 7.56 -15.66
N GLY A 67 -7.58 8.69 -16.29
CA GLY A 67 -6.70 9.50 -17.11
C GLY A 67 -5.67 10.35 -16.34
N ARG A 68 -5.77 10.43 -15.00
CA ARG A 68 -4.80 11.14 -14.14
C ARG A 68 -3.67 10.24 -13.65
N LEU A 69 -3.82 8.93 -13.79
CA LEU A 69 -2.75 7.99 -13.47
C LEU A 69 -1.64 8.10 -14.52
N PRO A 70 -0.36 7.92 -14.13
CA PRO A 70 0.73 7.77 -15.09
C PRO A 70 0.39 6.72 -16.16
N ALA A 71 0.74 6.97 -17.43
CA ALA A 71 0.34 6.13 -18.56
C ALA A 71 0.89 4.69 -18.48
N ASP A 72 1.99 4.50 -17.76
CA ASP A 72 2.62 3.20 -17.48
C ASP A 72 2.11 2.56 -16.18
N THR A 73 1.08 3.12 -15.54
CA THR A 73 0.47 2.55 -14.35
C THR A 73 -0.03 1.15 -14.64
N ARG A 74 0.48 0.20 -13.86
CA ARG A 74 0.09 -1.19 -13.96
C ARG A 74 -1.23 -1.42 -13.22
N LEU A 75 -2.27 -1.79 -13.96
CA LEU A 75 -3.51 -2.28 -13.38
C LEU A 75 -3.29 -3.69 -12.82
N VAL A 76 -3.77 -3.92 -11.60
CA VAL A 76 -3.70 -5.20 -10.93
C VAL A 76 -5.13 -5.70 -10.69
N PRO A 77 -5.61 -6.66 -11.50
CA PRO A 77 -6.94 -7.21 -11.36
C PRO A 77 -7.13 -7.81 -9.96
N LEU A 78 -8.19 -7.39 -9.28
CA LEU A 78 -8.62 -8.02 -8.03
C LEU A 78 -9.59 -9.14 -8.33
N GLU A 79 -9.21 -10.34 -7.89
CA GLU A 79 -10.01 -11.56 -8.00
C GLU A 79 -10.26 -12.10 -6.59
N ALA A 80 -11.54 -12.27 -6.25
CA ALA A 80 -11.98 -12.92 -5.02
C ALA A 80 -13.20 -13.80 -5.34
N PRO A 81 -13.45 -14.86 -4.55
CA PRO A 81 -14.72 -15.56 -4.59
C PRO A 81 -15.88 -14.58 -4.46
N ALA A 82 -16.99 -14.84 -5.16
CA ALA A 82 -18.13 -13.92 -5.23
C ALA A 82 -18.70 -13.59 -3.84
N GLU A 83 -18.55 -14.49 -2.88
CA GLU A 83 -19.00 -14.34 -1.50
C GLU A 83 -18.17 -13.34 -0.70
N VAL A 84 -16.89 -13.17 -1.04
CA VAL A 84 -15.93 -12.30 -0.32
C VAL A 84 -15.76 -10.96 -1.04
N LEU A 85 -16.05 -10.91 -2.34
CA LEU A 85 -15.85 -9.72 -3.17
C LEU A 85 -16.54 -8.45 -2.63
N PRO A 86 -17.81 -8.47 -2.16
CA PRO A 86 -18.43 -7.26 -1.62
C PRO A 86 -17.70 -6.69 -0.41
N LEU A 87 -17.27 -7.56 0.50
CA LEU A 87 -16.53 -7.18 1.70
C LEU A 87 -15.15 -6.60 1.34
N LEU A 88 -14.48 -7.18 0.34
CA LEU A 88 -13.21 -6.65 -0.16
C LEU A 88 -13.38 -5.24 -0.75
N VAL A 89 -14.40 -5.05 -1.59
CA VAL A 89 -14.72 -3.75 -2.19
C VAL A 89 -15.02 -2.72 -1.12
N GLU A 90 -15.83 -3.07 -0.11
CA GLU A 90 -16.14 -2.19 1.03
C GLU A 90 -14.87 -1.77 1.77
N ARG A 91 -13.99 -2.72 2.11
CA ARG A 91 -12.72 -2.43 2.81
C ARG A 91 -11.79 -1.52 2.01
N ILE A 92 -11.64 -1.78 0.71
CA ILE A 92 -10.80 -0.94 -0.17
C ILE A 92 -11.41 0.46 -0.28
N SER A 93 -12.74 0.55 -0.41
CA SER A 93 -13.45 1.83 -0.50
C SER A 93 -13.28 2.64 0.79
N GLY A 94 -13.45 2.01 1.96
CA GLY A 94 -13.24 2.68 3.26
C GLY A 94 -11.80 3.15 3.47
N THR A 95 -10.81 2.34 3.08
CA THR A 95 -9.41 2.75 3.10
C THR A 95 -9.18 3.95 2.19
N SER A 96 -9.72 3.91 0.98
CA SER A 96 -9.53 4.96 -0.03
C SER A 96 -10.24 6.26 0.34
N ALA A 97 -11.40 6.17 1.00
CA ALA A 97 -12.08 7.32 1.58
C ALA A 97 -11.26 7.95 2.71
N SER A 98 -10.61 7.13 3.55
CA SER A 98 -9.72 7.63 4.61
C SER A 98 -8.49 8.35 4.02
N LEU A 99 -7.92 7.81 2.96
CA LEU A 99 -6.83 8.45 2.21
C LEU A 99 -7.30 9.75 1.55
N ALA A 100 -8.48 9.78 0.95
CA ALA A 100 -9.05 10.98 0.34
C ALA A 100 -9.28 12.08 1.38
N ALA A 101 -9.80 11.72 2.57
CA ALA A 101 -9.96 12.65 3.68
C ALA A 101 -8.62 13.20 4.21
N CYS A 102 -7.54 12.42 4.14
CA CYS A 102 -6.19 12.93 4.40
C CYS A 102 -5.78 13.95 3.33
N LEU A 103 -5.94 13.61 2.04
CA LEU A 103 -5.60 14.50 0.92
C LEU A 103 -6.36 15.82 0.93
N ASP A 104 -7.63 15.82 1.29
CA ASP A 104 -8.44 17.04 1.42
C ASP A 104 -7.90 18.00 2.48
N ARG A 105 -7.04 17.50 3.39
CA ARG A 105 -6.41 18.29 4.47
C ARG A 105 -4.93 18.55 4.20
N PHE A 106 -4.18 17.58 3.69
CA PHE A 106 -2.74 17.67 3.47
C PHE A 106 -2.21 16.67 2.44
N GLN A 107 -1.11 17.04 1.77
CA GLN A 107 -0.19 16.11 1.14
C GLN A 107 0.98 15.85 2.10
N GLY A 108 1.33 14.59 2.34
CA GLY A 108 2.34 14.25 3.35
C GLY A 108 2.29 12.83 3.90
N LEU A 109 3.01 12.59 5.00
CA LEU A 109 3.05 11.29 5.66
C LEU A 109 1.67 10.96 6.25
N HIS A 110 1.06 9.85 5.80
CA HIS A 110 -0.24 9.38 6.30
C HIS A 110 -0.14 8.07 7.09
N ILE A 111 0.98 7.34 6.98
CA ILE A 111 1.23 6.11 7.75
C ILE A 111 2.71 5.89 8.07
N LEU A 112 2.97 5.52 9.32
CA LEU A 112 4.29 5.07 9.81
C LEU A 112 4.18 3.65 10.38
N MET A 113 4.92 2.70 9.79
CA MET A 113 4.99 1.32 10.25
C MET A 113 6.38 1.00 10.77
N PHE A 114 6.47 0.56 12.02
CA PHE A 114 7.71 0.07 12.62
C PHE A 114 7.86 -1.43 12.40
N SER A 115 9.02 -1.87 11.91
CA SER A 115 9.29 -3.31 11.79
C SER A 115 9.62 -3.91 13.17
N SER A 116 9.02 -5.04 13.51
CA SER A 116 9.36 -5.83 14.70
C SER A 116 9.01 -7.29 14.49
N PRO A 117 9.95 -8.24 14.62
CA PRO A 117 9.62 -9.66 14.55
C PRO A 117 8.75 -10.12 15.74
N ALA A 118 8.81 -9.40 16.86
CA ALA A 118 8.07 -9.70 18.08
C ALA A 118 6.72 -8.95 18.14
N ILE A 119 5.91 -9.04 17.08
CA ILE A 119 4.65 -8.27 16.97
C ILE A 119 3.63 -8.64 18.05
N ASP A 120 3.53 -9.92 18.42
CA ASP A 120 2.62 -10.39 19.47
C ASP A 120 3.02 -9.84 20.84
N GLU A 121 4.32 -9.89 21.16
CA GLU A 121 4.83 -9.30 22.41
C GLU A 121 4.62 -7.78 22.43
N ALA A 122 4.82 -7.11 21.29
CA ALA A 122 4.57 -5.68 21.19
C ALA A 122 3.08 -5.35 21.41
N ALA A 123 2.18 -6.20 20.91
CA ALA A 123 0.74 -6.09 21.17
C ALA A 123 0.42 -6.23 22.67
N VAL A 124 0.99 -7.23 23.34
CA VAL A 124 0.83 -7.45 24.79
C VAL A 124 1.37 -6.27 25.59
N ARG A 125 2.59 -5.79 25.27
CA ARG A 125 3.20 -4.63 25.95
C ARG A 125 2.36 -3.36 25.78
N ARG A 126 1.79 -3.11 24.60
CA ARG A 126 0.90 -1.96 24.36
C ARG A 126 -0.38 -2.06 25.17
N THR A 127 -1.03 -3.22 25.19
CA THR A 127 -2.22 -3.47 26.02
C THR A 127 -1.92 -3.26 27.50
N ALA A 128 -0.79 -3.77 28.00
CA ALA A 128 -0.36 -3.56 29.39
C ALA A 128 -0.06 -2.10 29.73
N ALA A 129 0.40 -1.32 28.74
CA ALA A 129 0.64 0.12 28.87
C ALA A 129 -0.63 0.99 28.66
N GLY A 130 -1.80 0.39 28.44
CA GLY A 130 -3.05 1.11 28.20
C GLY A 130 -3.17 1.77 26.82
N VAL A 131 -2.29 1.44 25.87
CA VAL A 131 -2.34 1.97 24.49
C VAL A 131 -3.33 1.16 23.66
N ARG A 132 -4.36 1.82 23.13
CA ARG A 132 -5.39 1.16 22.29
C ARG A 132 -4.78 0.69 20.96
N ARG A 133 -5.26 -0.46 20.49
CA ARG A 133 -4.75 -1.10 19.28
C ARG A 133 -5.76 -2.06 18.66
N GLY A 134 -5.74 -2.14 17.33
CA GLY A 134 -6.46 -3.15 16.59
C GLY A 134 -5.88 -4.56 16.83
N GLY A 135 -6.52 -5.58 16.25
CA GLY A 135 -5.98 -6.94 16.22
C GLY A 135 -4.67 -7.02 15.44
N VAL A 136 -3.89 -8.10 15.66
CA VAL A 136 -2.81 -8.46 14.75
C VAL A 136 -3.42 -9.09 13.51
N ASN A 137 -3.26 -8.43 12.38
CA ASN A 137 -3.77 -8.87 11.09
C ASN A 137 -2.68 -9.61 10.32
N THR A 138 -3.08 -10.61 9.54
CA THR A 138 -2.19 -11.37 8.66
C THR A 138 -2.67 -11.27 7.23
N VAL A 139 -1.76 -10.89 6.34
CA VAL A 139 -1.95 -10.77 4.89
C VAL A 139 -1.01 -11.73 4.20
N ARG A 140 -1.47 -12.34 3.10
CA ARG A 140 -0.62 -13.18 2.23
C ARG A 140 -0.68 -12.65 0.82
N ARG A 141 0.45 -12.59 0.14
CA ARG A 141 0.53 -12.18 -1.27
C ARG A 141 1.50 -13.03 -2.06
N GLU A 142 1.28 -13.10 -3.37
CA GLU A 142 2.26 -13.67 -4.28
C GLU A 142 3.55 -12.85 -4.24
N ALA A 143 4.66 -13.56 -4.08
CA ALA A 143 5.97 -12.97 -4.13
C ALA A 143 6.38 -12.62 -5.58
N PRO A 144 7.29 -11.66 -5.76
CA PRO A 144 7.92 -11.43 -7.05
C PRO A 144 8.54 -12.70 -7.63
N SER A 145 8.54 -12.80 -8.96
CA SER A 145 9.23 -13.90 -9.65
C SER A 145 10.72 -13.90 -9.30
N GLY A 146 11.22 -15.05 -8.84
CA GLY A 146 12.61 -15.20 -8.39
C GLY A 146 12.84 -15.00 -6.89
N ALA A 147 11.79 -14.76 -6.10
CA ALA A 147 11.85 -14.85 -4.66
C ALA A 147 12.00 -16.31 -4.17
N ASP A 148 12.59 -16.49 -3.00
CA ASP A 148 12.82 -17.81 -2.40
C ASP A 148 11.52 -18.51 -1.99
N SER A 149 10.48 -17.73 -1.68
CA SER A 149 9.13 -18.20 -1.43
C SER A 149 8.17 -17.67 -2.50
N ALA A 150 7.20 -18.49 -2.92
CA ALA A 150 6.14 -18.06 -3.81
C ALA A 150 5.11 -17.13 -3.13
N ILE A 151 5.05 -17.15 -1.80
CA ILE A 151 4.10 -16.38 -1.00
C ILE A 151 4.85 -15.62 0.09
N GLU A 152 4.62 -14.31 0.16
CA GLU A 152 5.03 -13.46 1.28
C GLU A 152 3.87 -13.37 2.28
N THR A 153 4.16 -13.63 3.56
CA THR A 153 3.21 -13.43 4.66
C THR A 153 3.61 -12.19 5.43
N ILE A 154 2.69 -11.25 5.59
CA ILE A 154 2.94 -9.99 6.28
C ILE A 154 1.98 -9.92 7.46
N ARG A 155 2.49 -9.61 8.65
CA ARG A 155 1.66 -9.37 9.83
C ARG A 155 1.73 -7.90 10.21
N TYR A 156 0.62 -7.32 10.65
CA TYR A 156 0.62 -5.93 11.10
C TYR A 156 -0.43 -5.66 12.16
N LEU A 157 -0.21 -4.61 12.95
CA LEU A 157 -1.19 -4.03 13.85
C LEU A 157 -1.08 -2.51 13.83
N GLU A 158 -2.20 -1.82 13.98
CA GLU A 158 -2.27 -0.37 14.04
C GLU A 158 -2.65 0.08 15.46
N ILE A 159 -2.17 1.26 15.86
CA ILE A 159 -2.59 1.94 17.09
C ILE A 159 -3.96 2.56 16.81
N ASP A 160 -4.91 2.36 17.72
CA ASP A 160 -6.20 3.01 17.58
C ASP A 160 -6.14 4.47 18.05
N ALA A 161 -6.92 5.34 17.44
CA ALA A 161 -7.25 6.65 18.03
C ALA A 161 -7.83 6.47 19.44
N ASP A 162 -7.77 7.49 20.31
CA ASP A 162 -8.32 7.46 21.69
C ASP A 162 -9.80 7.87 21.80
N GLU A 163 -10.36 8.50 20.77
CA GLU A 163 -11.78 8.91 20.72
C GLU A 163 -12.48 8.23 19.53
N PRO A 164 -13.65 7.60 19.71
CA PRO A 164 -14.49 7.26 18.58
C PRO A 164 -14.84 8.57 17.86
N HIS A 165 -14.43 8.71 16.60
CA HIS A 165 -14.81 9.88 15.80
C HIS A 165 -16.34 9.97 15.75
N THR A 166 -16.91 10.94 16.45
CA THR A 166 -18.34 11.29 16.42
C THR A 166 -18.73 12.01 15.12
N GLY A 167 -17.82 12.09 14.15
CA GLY A 167 -18.07 12.59 12.80
C GLY A 167 -18.72 11.51 11.94
N THR A 168 -19.92 11.79 11.45
CA THR A 168 -20.84 10.96 10.66
C THR A 168 -20.33 10.51 9.28
N ALA A 169 -19.02 10.41 9.05
CA ALA A 169 -18.49 9.85 7.82
C ALA A 169 -18.66 8.32 7.83
N PRO A 170 -19.49 7.73 6.96
CA PRO A 170 -19.60 6.28 6.85
C PRO A 170 -18.26 5.75 6.31
N GLY A 171 -17.59 4.88 7.08
CA GLY A 171 -16.40 4.16 6.60
C GLY A 171 -15.07 4.51 7.25
N THR A 172 -15.02 5.42 8.24
CA THR A 172 -13.85 5.52 9.12
C THR A 172 -13.84 4.33 10.07
N GLY A 173 -13.17 3.25 9.63
CA GLY A 173 -12.86 2.12 10.51
C GLY A 173 -12.09 2.60 11.75
N SER A 174 -12.27 1.87 12.85
CA SER A 174 -11.48 2.04 14.08
C SER A 174 -10.00 2.22 13.76
N GLY A 175 -9.41 3.32 14.23
CA GLY A 175 -7.96 3.45 14.36
C GLY A 175 -7.24 4.50 13.51
N THR A 176 -7.96 5.35 12.78
CA THR A 176 -7.36 6.53 12.13
C THR A 176 -7.48 7.76 13.03
N VAL A 177 -6.35 8.38 13.38
CA VAL A 177 -6.31 9.73 13.97
C VAL A 177 -6.21 10.77 12.84
N PRO A 178 -6.58 12.04 13.08
CA PRO A 178 -6.48 13.10 12.08
C PRO A 178 -5.08 13.24 11.45
N GLU A 179 -4.02 12.83 12.15
CA GLU A 179 -2.62 12.93 11.72
C GLU A 179 -2.17 11.73 10.86
N GLY A 180 -3.00 10.70 10.70
CA GLY A 180 -2.69 9.49 9.96
C GLY A 180 -2.66 8.24 10.83
N ARG A 181 -1.80 7.28 10.48
CA ARG A 181 -1.75 5.95 11.09
C ARG A 181 -0.36 5.62 11.60
N VAL A 182 -0.29 4.92 12.73
CA VAL A 182 0.96 4.38 13.27
C VAL A 182 0.77 2.91 13.60
N GLY A 183 1.70 2.06 13.20
CA GLY A 183 1.57 0.62 13.40
C GLY A 183 2.90 -0.10 13.53
N ILE A 184 2.79 -1.41 13.72
CA ILE A 184 3.92 -2.35 13.73
C ILE A 184 3.66 -3.36 12.62
N VAL A 185 4.72 -3.75 11.91
CA VAL A 185 4.72 -4.76 10.87
C VAL A 185 5.77 -5.83 11.18
N ALA A 186 5.48 -7.07 10.85
CA ALA A 186 6.37 -8.22 11.00
C ALA A 186 6.34 -9.09 9.75
N ASP A 187 7.31 -10.00 9.68
CA ASP A 187 7.45 -11.01 8.63
C ASP A 187 7.62 -10.44 7.22
N LEU A 188 8.10 -9.19 7.11
CA LEU A 188 8.53 -8.63 5.84
C LEU A 188 9.75 -9.40 5.32
N ASP A 189 9.65 -9.96 4.12
CA ASP A 189 10.77 -10.65 3.49
C ASP A 189 11.74 -9.61 2.93
N PRO A 190 12.97 -9.47 3.46
CA PRO A 190 13.90 -8.43 3.03
C PRO A 190 14.35 -8.59 1.58
N GLY A 191 14.41 -9.82 1.05
CA GLY A 191 14.73 -10.10 -0.35
C GLY A 191 13.61 -9.67 -1.29
N ILE A 192 12.37 -9.77 -0.81
CA ILE A 192 11.23 -9.18 -1.51
C ILE A 192 11.26 -7.66 -1.36
N GLN A 193 11.42 -7.08 -0.17
CA GLN A 193 11.38 -5.62 0.07
C GLN A 193 12.49 -4.84 -0.68
N SER A 194 13.70 -5.39 -0.80
CA SER A 194 14.88 -4.71 -1.38
C SER A 194 15.13 -4.93 -2.88
N GLY A 195 14.16 -5.53 -3.58
CA GLY A 195 14.30 -6.12 -4.93
C GLY A 195 14.76 -5.21 -6.08
N SER A 196 14.92 -3.91 -5.88
CA SER A 196 15.40 -2.97 -6.91
C SER A 196 16.92 -2.73 -6.87
N SER A 197 17.63 -3.19 -5.84
CA SER A 197 19.02 -2.75 -5.58
C SER A 197 20.14 -3.46 -6.37
N ARG A 198 19.84 -4.50 -7.16
CA ARG A 198 20.88 -5.26 -7.90
C ARG A 198 20.74 -5.19 -9.41
N SER A 199 20.81 -3.99 -9.96
CA SER A 199 21.58 -3.76 -11.19
C SER A 199 21.88 -2.27 -11.39
N ARG A 200 23.14 -1.88 -11.24
CA ARG A 200 23.69 -0.73 -11.97
C ARG A 200 24.39 -1.29 -13.21
N PRO A 201 23.82 -1.20 -14.41
CA PRO A 201 24.59 -1.36 -15.63
C PRO A 201 25.41 -0.09 -15.88
N CYS A 202 26.69 -0.28 -16.13
CA CYS A 202 27.57 0.67 -16.83
C CYS A 202 26.85 1.24 -18.09
N PRO A 203 27.03 2.52 -18.48
CA PRO A 203 26.27 3.09 -19.58
C PRO A 203 26.68 2.47 -20.92
N GLN A 204 25.66 1.98 -21.66
CA GLN A 204 25.58 1.56 -23.09
C GLN A 204 25.63 0.03 -23.43
N PRO A 205 24.92 -0.42 -24.49
CA PRO A 205 23.56 -0.95 -24.33
C PRO A 205 23.46 -2.42 -24.77
N CYS A 206 22.90 -3.28 -23.92
CA CYS A 206 22.49 -4.62 -24.34
C CYS A 206 21.04 -4.88 -23.91
N ARG A 207 20.22 -5.18 -24.91
CA ARG A 207 18.86 -5.72 -24.77
C ARG A 207 18.90 -6.96 -23.88
N ALA A 208 18.10 -6.96 -22.82
CA ALA A 208 17.51 -8.18 -22.28
C ALA A 208 16.17 -7.85 -21.61
N ARG A 209 15.09 -8.40 -22.18
CA ARG A 209 13.79 -8.50 -21.53
C ARG A 209 13.94 -9.29 -20.24
N ARG A 210 13.56 -8.73 -19.11
CA ARG A 210 13.00 -9.46 -17.97
C ARG A 210 11.93 -8.58 -17.34
N HIS A 211 10.70 -9.09 -17.28
CA HIS A 211 9.61 -8.47 -16.54
C HIS A 211 9.73 -8.89 -15.06
N PRO A 212 9.86 -7.97 -14.10
CA PRO A 212 9.51 -8.25 -12.72
C PRO A 212 8.01 -7.99 -12.52
N ARG A 213 7.30 -8.96 -11.96
CA ARG A 213 5.94 -8.82 -11.42
C ARG A 213 6.01 -8.60 -9.89
N SER A 214 4.94 -8.02 -9.34
CA SER A 214 4.61 -7.68 -7.92
C SER A 214 4.94 -6.22 -7.56
N ARG A 215 4.18 -5.50 -6.72
CA ARG A 215 3.54 -5.87 -5.44
C ARG A 215 2.10 -5.34 -5.38
N LEU A 216 1.19 -6.06 -4.72
CA LEU A 216 -0.11 -5.49 -4.31
C LEU A 216 -0.29 -5.73 -2.81
N TRP A 217 -0.72 -4.68 -2.11
CA TRP A 217 -1.41 -4.78 -0.83
C TRP A 217 -2.84 -5.27 -1.12
N TRP A 218 -3.59 -5.76 -0.13
CA TRP A 218 -4.98 -6.28 -0.27
C TRP A 218 -5.12 -7.75 -0.71
N ARG A 219 -4.76 -8.68 0.17
CA ARG A 219 -5.54 -9.91 0.43
C ARG A 219 -5.52 -10.22 1.92
N THR A 220 -6.58 -9.87 2.63
CA THR A 220 -6.91 -10.48 3.93
C THR A 220 -7.98 -11.55 3.71
N PRO A 221 -8.01 -12.61 4.56
CA PRO A 221 -8.97 -13.70 4.46
C PRO A 221 -10.44 -13.24 4.49
#